data_AF-A0A1U7DJC5-F1
#
_entry.id   AF-A0A1U7DJC5-F1
#
_cell.length_a   1.000
_cell.length_b   1.000
_cell.length_c   1.000
_cell.angle_alpha   90.00
_cell.angle_beta   90.00
_cell.angle_gamma   90.00
#
_symmetry.space_group_name_H-M   'P 1'
#
loop_
_entity.id
_entity.type
_entity.pdbx_description
1 polymer ?
#
loop_
_entity_poly.entity_id
_entity_poly.type
_entity_poly.pdbx_seq_one_letter_code
_entity_poly.pdbx_strand_id
1 'polypeptide(L)'
;MMSAIHTSSGPNKAWRASWVPMAQKARPRSTPSRPALSLSVGGGSHPFAEPAIALDLDRREQEVESSFARLSETLRDLAPRQFEDDFPALAVARLRAIGVDADPDWFHAHWTRPLDMGAIHARAASRLFATLVQSGTERDRYASDDGEPVAELIRRWGFHAVDITPCADGRLAGLLGAVLRIPLSIVTARKSFAGAMFNVAQNLHEWEEVELNRHRRGLPNAPDAGTRFLKVGVYHYSSVDPAHDGCAAHGSDTCRAMTALHGRLLEFQAAAQAMHGAGDEIALLLIGLDTDTDAIRVHVPDASGAMDDNRFVDAADLYQTTRDMPRDAAKDAVREAVARAAGVHADDAGTEGMRWFCGYLLKNNIAQVDAVLQKYHGPYPEAGHAEKLIVIGDPVDDVQLRNLAFQAQMNSVEEGAQDLKVGLHILAGQSSANVPVLVLRDFDPEIPGDDRAAAEVADRMRAAVLAMETEARVTVEAALRPGTGGALEFLEART
;
A
#
# COMPACT_ATOMS: atom_id res chain seq x y z
N MET A 1 -9.34 -54.90 -10.37
CA MET A 1 -9.89 -54.63 -9.03
C MET A 1 -8.70 -54.50 -8.09
N MET A 2 -8.63 -53.42 -7.31
CA MET A 2 -7.45 -52.87 -6.58
C MET A 2 -6.49 -52.07 -7.47
N SER A 3 -6.75 -50.76 -7.55
CA SER A 3 -5.78 -49.76 -8.00
C SER A 3 -5.17 -49.12 -6.77
N ALA A 4 -3.84 -49.09 -6.72
CA ALA A 4 -3.06 -48.65 -5.58
C ALA A 4 -3.16 -47.14 -5.38
N ILE A 5 -3.40 -46.74 -4.13
CA ILE A 5 -3.35 -45.36 -3.65
C ILE A 5 -1.86 -45.00 -3.54
N HIS A 6 -1.40 -44.09 -4.39
CA HIS A 6 -0.09 -43.47 -4.22
C HIS A 6 -0.23 -42.26 -3.30
N THR A 7 0.14 -42.44 -2.03
CA THR A 7 0.50 -41.37 -1.11
C THR A 7 1.98 -41.01 -1.33
N SER A 8 2.28 -39.78 -1.71
CA SER A 8 3.65 -39.25 -1.66
C SER A 8 3.77 -38.15 -0.62
N SER A 9 4.34 -38.51 0.53
CA SER A 9 4.80 -37.60 1.57
C SER A 9 6.32 -37.36 1.43
N GLY A 10 6.68 -36.08 1.17
CA GLY A 10 8.00 -35.45 1.36
C GLY A 10 9.14 -35.80 0.37
N PRO A 11 10.26 -35.02 0.32
CA PRO A 11 10.54 -33.67 0.83
C PRO A 11 11.01 -32.68 -0.29
N ASN A 12 11.09 -31.38 0.04
CA ASN A 12 11.91 -30.33 -0.59
C ASN A 12 12.51 -30.63 -1.97
N LYS A 13 11.81 -30.25 -3.05
CA LYS A 13 12.47 -30.00 -4.33
C LYS A 13 12.86 -28.52 -4.38
N ALA A 14 14.15 -28.28 -4.18
CA ALA A 14 14.80 -27.02 -4.44
C ALA A 14 14.42 -26.51 -5.83
N TRP A 15 13.63 -25.44 -5.88
CA TRP A 15 13.35 -24.71 -7.10
C TRP A 15 14.64 -24.02 -7.52
N ARG A 16 15.21 -24.49 -8.62
CA ARG A 16 16.31 -23.80 -9.29
C ARG A 16 15.78 -22.45 -9.75
N ALA A 17 16.14 -21.39 -9.03
CA ALA A 17 16.04 -20.04 -9.51
C ALA A 17 16.71 -19.97 -10.89
N SER A 18 15.91 -19.77 -11.93
CA SER A 18 16.43 -19.34 -13.22
C SER A 18 16.94 -17.92 -13.03
N TRP A 19 18.24 -17.81 -12.79
CA TRP A 19 19.01 -16.58 -12.79
C TRP A 19 18.70 -15.79 -14.05
N VAL A 20 18.00 -14.66 -13.90
CA VAL A 20 18.01 -13.61 -14.92
C VAL A 20 19.42 -13.00 -14.86
N PRO A 21 20.26 -13.11 -15.91
CA PRO A 21 21.53 -12.42 -15.92
C PRO A 21 21.25 -10.92 -15.84
N MET A 22 22.03 -10.18 -15.05
CA MET A 22 22.10 -8.72 -15.14
C MET A 22 22.33 -8.35 -16.61
N ALA A 23 21.26 -7.98 -17.30
CA ALA A 23 21.32 -7.58 -18.69
C ALA A 23 22.07 -6.26 -18.76
N GLN A 24 23.10 -6.24 -19.60
CA GLN A 24 23.90 -5.07 -19.93
C GLN A 24 22.99 -3.87 -20.23
N LYS A 25 23.37 -2.69 -19.73
CA LYS A 25 22.72 -1.38 -19.97
C LYS A 25 22.31 -1.24 -21.43
N ALA A 26 21.06 -1.59 -21.74
CA ALA A 26 20.44 -1.25 -23.01
C ALA A 26 20.19 0.26 -22.97
N ARG A 27 20.62 0.96 -24.03
CA ARG A 27 20.34 2.40 -24.18
C ARG A 27 18.83 2.61 -24.14
N PRO A 28 18.32 3.61 -23.39
CA PRO A 28 16.90 3.88 -23.31
C PRO A 28 16.40 4.22 -24.71
N ARG A 29 15.40 3.49 -25.20
CA ARG A 29 14.58 3.95 -26.32
C ARG A 29 13.70 5.06 -25.76
N SER A 30 13.97 6.29 -26.18
CA SER A 30 13.14 7.44 -25.86
C SER A 30 11.79 7.31 -26.56
N THR A 31 10.78 6.81 -25.85
CA THR A 31 9.39 7.14 -26.14
C THR A 31 9.17 8.60 -25.77
N PRO A 32 8.39 9.36 -26.56
CA PRO A 32 8.11 10.76 -26.24
C PRO A 32 7.31 10.81 -24.93
N SER A 33 7.94 11.26 -23.84
CA SER A 33 7.21 11.64 -22.62
C SER A 33 6.31 12.82 -22.97
N ARG A 34 4.99 12.67 -22.85
CA ARG A 34 4.11 13.85 -22.83
C ARG A 34 4.62 14.77 -21.71
N PRO A 35 4.86 16.07 -21.97
CA PRO A 35 5.25 16.99 -20.91
C PRO A 35 4.17 16.98 -19.83
N ALA A 36 4.59 16.96 -18.56
CA ALA A 36 3.67 17.05 -17.43
C ALA A 36 2.81 18.31 -17.59
N LEU A 37 1.49 18.14 -17.53
CA LEU A 37 0.59 19.27 -17.52
C LEU A 37 0.83 20.04 -16.22
N SER A 38 1.11 21.34 -16.33
CA SER A 38 1.10 22.23 -15.17
C SER A 38 -0.35 22.39 -14.70
N LEU A 39 -0.78 21.56 -13.77
CA LEU A 39 -2.06 21.73 -13.10
C LEU A 39 -2.02 23.04 -12.30
N SER A 40 -2.96 23.94 -12.59
CA SER A 40 -3.09 25.21 -11.87
C SER A 40 -4.42 25.25 -11.11
N VAL A 41 -4.40 25.94 -9.98
CA VAL A 41 -5.61 26.27 -9.23
C VAL A 41 -6.34 27.40 -9.96
N GLY A 42 -7.47 27.08 -10.57
CA GLY A 42 -8.45 28.09 -10.99
C GLY A 42 -9.22 28.65 -9.79
N GLY A 43 -9.89 29.79 -9.94
CA GLY A 43 -10.54 30.53 -8.85
C GLY A 43 -11.71 29.82 -8.13
N GLY A 44 -12.05 28.58 -8.49
CA GLY A 44 -13.08 27.76 -7.85
C GLY A 44 -12.73 26.27 -7.81
N SER A 45 -13.40 25.53 -6.92
CA SER A 45 -13.26 24.08 -6.74
C SER A 45 -13.85 23.30 -7.92
N HIS A 46 -13.27 22.14 -8.21
CA HIS A 46 -13.79 21.24 -9.25
C HIS A 46 -15.22 20.75 -8.92
N PRO A 47 -16.11 20.49 -9.90
CA PRO A 47 -17.46 19.97 -9.66
C PRO A 47 -17.51 18.61 -8.93
N PHE A 48 -16.39 17.88 -8.90
CA PHE A 48 -16.20 16.64 -8.14
C PHE A 48 -15.57 16.84 -6.76
N ALA A 49 -15.16 18.05 -6.41
CA ALA A 49 -14.57 18.32 -5.11
C ALA A 49 -15.50 17.88 -3.97
N GLU A 50 -14.90 17.33 -2.91
CA GLU A 50 -15.59 16.89 -1.70
C GLU A 50 -14.90 17.54 -0.49
N PRO A 51 -15.19 18.82 -0.21
CA PRO A 51 -14.44 19.60 0.78
C PRO A 51 -14.48 19.02 2.20
N ALA A 52 -15.58 18.34 2.55
CA ALA A 52 -15.72 17.71 3.87
C ALA A 52 -14.72 16.55 4.04
N ILE A 53 -14.57 15.69 3.02
CA ILE A 53 -13.62 14.58 3.03
C ILE A 53 -12.18 15.11 3.00
N ALA A 54 -11.91 16.11 2.14
CA ALA A 54 -10.60 16.75 2.08
C ALA A 54 -10.17 17.33 3.44
N LEU A 55 -11.09 18.05 4.12
CA LEU A 55 -10.83 18.61 5.44
C LEU A 55 -10.60 17.53 6.52
N ASP A 56 -11.28 16.40 6.44
CA ASP A 56 -11.08 15.28 7.38
C ASP A 56 -9.71 14.60 7.17
N LEU A 57 -9.34 14.34 5.90
CA LEU A 57 -8.01 13.85 5.53
C LEU A 57 -6.91 14.79 6.02
N ASP A 58 -7.07 16.10 5.81
CA ASP A 58 -6.10 17.10 6.28
C ASP A 58 -5.96 17.16 7.79
N ARG A 59 -7.08 17.06 8.52
CA ARG A 59 -7.05 17.00 9.98
C ARG A 59 -6.30 15.75 10.46
N ARG A 60 -6.53 14.61 9.80
CA ARG A 60 -5.88 13.35 10.12
C ARG A 60 -4.38 13.40 9.86
N GLU A 61 -3.95 13.96 8.73
CA GLU A 61 -2.54 14.22 8.42
C GLU A 61 -1.88 15.07 9.51
N GLN A 62 -2.48 16.20 9.88
CA GLN A 62 -1.96 17.09 10.93
C GLN A 62 -1.89 16.41 12.30
N GLU A 63 -2.87 15.57 12.64
CA GLU A 63 -2.87 14.79 13.89
C GLU A 63 -1.67 13.85 13.96
N VAL A 64 -1.41 13.10 12.88
CA VAL A 64 -0.28 12.16 12.79
C VAL A 64 1.05 12.91 12.81
N GLU A 65 1.23 13.92 11.96
CA GLU A 65 2.46 14.71 11.90
C GLU A 65 2.77 15.37 13.24
N SER A 66 1.78 16.01 13.86
CA SER A 66 1.96 16.64 15.17
C SER A 66 2.30 15.62 16.27
N SER A 67 1.83 14.38 16.16
CA SER A 67 2.17 13.31 17.12
C SER A 67 3.63 12.89 17.01
N PHE A 68 4.16 12.69 15.80
CA PHE A 68 5.59 12.39 15.60
C PHE A 68 6.50 13.58 15.95
N ALA A 69 6.05 14.81 15.70
CA ALA A 69 6.75 16.02 16.12
C ALA A 69 6.84 16.11 17.66
N ARG A 70 5.72 15.90 18.36
CA ARG A 70 5.67 15.87 19.84
C ARG A 70 6.55 14.77 20.42
N LEU A 71 6.60 13.59 19.78
CA LEU A 71 7.51 12.52 20.18
C LEU A 71 8.97 12.97 20.10
N SER A 72 9.36 13.55 18.96
CA SER A 72 10.72 14.05 18.75
C SER A 72 11.12 15.14 19.74
N GLU A 73 10.21 16.08 20.02
CA GLU A 73 10.41 17.14 21.01
C GLU A 73 10.55 16.56 22.43
N THR A 74 9.65 15.65 22.82
CA THR A 74 9.67 15.01 24.14
C THR A 74 10.98 14.28 24.40
N LEU A 75 11.48 13.52 23.42
CA LEU A 75 12.76 12.81 23.56
C LEU A 75 13.97 13.76 23.58
N ARG A 76 13.92 14.86 22.82
CA ARG A 76 14.96 15.90 22.85
C ARG A 76 15.05 16.57 24.23
N ASP A 77 13.91 16.83 24.86
CA ASP A 77 13.84 17.40 26.21
C ASP A 77 14.32 16.42 27.29
N LEU A 78 14.08 15.12 27.10
CA LEU A 78 14.51 14.07 28.03
C LEU A 78 16.01 13.77 27.93
N ALA A 79 16.62 13.84 26.74
CA ALA A 79 17.99 13.40 26.50
C ALA A 79 19.06 13.96 27.46
N PRO A 80 19.04 15.25 27.87
CA PRO A 80 20.03 15.80 28.81
C PRO A 80 19.89 15.27 30.24
N ARG A 81 18.73 14.72 30.59
CA ARG A 81 18.35 14.28 31.95
C ARG A 81 18.66 12.82 32.24
N GLN A 82 19.24 12.11 31.29
CA GLN A 82 19.42 10.65 31.30
C GLN A 82 20.21 10.06 32.48
N PHE A 83 20.91 10.90 33.27
CA PHE A 83 21.69 10.46 34.43
C PHE A 83 21.03 10.82 35.77
N GLU A 84 19.80 11.36 35.77
CA GLU A 84 19.03 11.62 36.99
C GLU A 84 18.47 10.31 37.57
N ASP A 85 18.40 10.21 38.91
CA ASP A 85 17.98 8.97 39.60
C ASP A 85 16.53 8.56 39.28
N ASP A 86 15.64 9.53 39.04
CA ASP A 86 14.23 9.32 38.70
C ASP A 86 13.95 9.33 37.18
N PHE A 87 15.00 9.39 36.35
CA PHE A 87 14.88 9.51 34.90
C PHE A 87 13.99 8.45 34.25
N PRO A 88 14.10 7.14 34.56
CA PRO A 88 13.25 6.13 33.93
C PRO A 88 11.75 6.37 34.18
N ALA A 89 11.37 6.68 35.42
CA ALA A 89 9.98 6.93 35.78
C ALA A 89 9.44 8.19 35.10
N LEU A 90 10.25 9.25 35.06
CA LEU A 90 9.93 10.48 34.34
C LEU A 90 9.74 10.25 32.84
N ALA A 91 10.68 9.55 32.19
CA ALA A 91 10.65 9.30 30.76
C ALA A 91 9.39 8.52 30.35
N VAL A 92 9.08 7.44 31.08
CA VAL A 92 7.85 6.66 30.87
C VAL A 92 6.60 7.51 31.07
N ALA A 93 6.54 8.34 32.12
CA ALA A 93 5.38 9.21 32.34
C ALA A 93 5.19 10.24 31.21
N ARG A 94 6.28 10.82 30.69
CA ARG A 94 6.25 11.78 29.58
C ARG A 94 5.84 11.13 28.26
N LEU A 95 6.33 9.93 27.96
CA LEU A 95 5.94 9.17 26.78
C LEU A 95 4.48 8.70 26.85
N ARG A 96 4.03 8.23 28.02
CA ARG A 96 2.63 7.85 28.24
C ARG A 96 1.67 9.02 28.03
N ALA A 97 2.05 10.23 28.42
CA ALA A 97 1.25 11.43 28.23
C ALA A 97 1.01 11.78 26.74
N ILE A 98 1.85 11.28 25.83
CA ILE A 98 1.68 11.41 24.38
C ILE A 98 1.23 10.11 23.71
N GLY A 99 0.74 9.13 24.48
CA GLY A 99 0.19 7.88 23.97
C GLY A 99 1.23 6.85 23.54
N VAL A 100 2.47 6.97 24.01
CA VAL A 100 3.54 5.98 23.76
C VAL A 100 3.70 5.10 25.00
N ASP A 101 3.41 3.81 24.85
CA ASP A 101 3.71 2.84 25.89
C ASP A 101 5.20 2.48 25.88
N ALA A 102 5.86 2.65 27.02
CA ALA A 102 7.31 2.54 27.14
C ALA A 102 7.68 1.78 28.41
N ASP A 103 8.66 0.89 28.26
CA ASP A 103 9.24 0.12 29.37
C ASP A 103 10.29 0.97 30.10
N PRO A 104 10.26 1.06 31.44
CA PRO A 104 11.34 1.67 32.23
C PRO A 104 12.74 1.18 31.85
N ASP A 105 12.87 -0.08 31.42
CA ASP A 105 14.16 -0.69 31.08
C ASP A 105 14.87 -0.02 29.90
N TRP A 106 14.14 0.71 29.05
CA TRP A 106 14.74 1.46 27.94
C TRP A 106 15.59 2.64 28.41
N PHE A 107 15.39 3.08 29.66
CA PHE A 107 15.91 4.33 30.19
C PHE A 107 16.98 4.13 31.28
N HIS A 108 17.45 2.90 31.48
CA HIS A 108 18.56 2.62 32.40
C HIS A 108 19.91 2.99 31.76
N ALA A 109 20.33 4.24 31.98
CA ALA A 109 21.64 4.73 31.56
C ALA A 109 22.74 4.24 32.51
N HIS A 110 23.94 4.04 31.97
CA HIS A 110 25.16 3.87 32.78
C HIS A 110 26.08 5.06 32.54
N TRP A 111 26.81 5.52 33.56
CA TRP A 111 27.67 6.70 33.43
C TRP A 111 28.78 6.56 32.36
N THR A 112 29.18 5.32 32.03
CA THR A 112 30.14 5.03 30.94
C THR A 112 29.48 4.79 29.58
N ARG A 113 28.16 4.64 29.53
CA ARG A 113 27.41 4.32 28.33
C ARG A 113 26.08 5.07 28.36
N PRO A 114 26.02 6.28 27.77
CA PRO A 114 24.78 7.03 27.65
C PRO A 114 23.73 6.22 26.87
N LEU A 115 22.47 6.62 27.01
CA LEU A 115 21.36 6.02 26.31
C LEU A 115 21.52 6.18 24.79
N ASP A 116 21.12 5.14 24.07
CA ASP A 116 20.97 5.22 22.63
C ASP A 116 19.65 5.91 22.29
N MET A 117 19.67 7.24 22.30
CA MET A 117 18.47 8.04 22.01
C MET A 117 17.91 7.77 20.60
N GLY A 118 18.75 7.34 19.65
CA GLY A 118 18.30 6.93 18.32
C GLY A 118 17.49 5.64 18.38
N ALA A 119 17.95 4.64 19.13
CA ALA A 119 17.21 3.39 19.34
C ALA A 119 15.90 3.61 20.13
N ILE A 120 15.94 4.45 21.17
CA ILE A 120 14.76 4.83 21.95
C ILE A 120 13.73 5.53 21.05
N HIS A 121 14.17 6.50 20.24
CA HIS A 121 13.31 7.18 19.28
C HIS A 121 12.67 6.20 18.30
N ALA A 122 13.47 5.29 17.73
CA ALA A 122 12.97 4.31 16.79
C ALA A 122 11.92 3.38 17.41
N ARG A 123 12.20 2.85 18.61
CA ARG A 123 11.24 2.04 19.34
C ARG A 123 9.96 2.81 19.67
N ALA A 124 10.08 4.03 20.18
CA ALA A 124 8.93 4.87 20.51
C ALA A 124 8.11 5.26 19.27
N ALA A 125 8.73 5.42 18.11
CA ALA A 125 8.05 5.65 16.84
C ALA A 125 7.19 4.44 16.44
N SER A 126 7.70 3.21 16.58
CA SER A 126 6.91 1.99 16.35
C SER A 126 5.72 1.87 17.31
N ARG A 127 5.89 2.25 18.57
CA ARG A 127 4.79 2.27 19.56
C ARG A 127 3.74 3.34 19.27
N LEU A 128 4.18 4.55 18.90
CA LEU A 128 3.27 5.60 18.47
C LEU A 128 2.47 5.19 17.23
N PHE A 129 3.13 4.54 16.26
CA PHE A 129 2.45 3.97 15.10
C PHE A 129 1.38 2.96 15.51
N ALA A 130 1.68 2.03 16.43
CA ALA A 130 0.68 1.10 16.96
C ALA A 130 -0.50 1.79 17.64
N THR A 131 -0.26 2.87 18.40
CA THR A 131 -1.34 3.69 18.99
C THR A 131 -2.20 4.34 17.91
N LEU A 132 -1.59 4.85 16.84
CA LEU A 132 -2.30 5.42 15.70
C LEU A 132 -3.13 4.38 14.94
N VAL A 133 -2.65 3.14 14.85
CA VAL A 133 -3.38 1.99 14.28
C VAL A 133 -4.58 1.63 15.14
N GLN A 134 -4.42 1.58 16.46
CA GLN A 134 -5.51 1.30 17.37
C GLN A 134 -6.58 2.40 17.39
N SER A 135 -6.18 3.67 17.29
CA SER A 135 -7.12 4.80 17.20
C SER A 135 -7.64 5.04 15.77
N GLY A 136 -7.04 4.36 14.80
CA GLY A 136 -7.35 4.43 13.38
C GLY A 136 -8.70 3.79 13.11
N THR A 137 -9.73 4.63 12.96
CA THR A 137 -11.02 4.19 12.42
C THR A 137 -11.05 4.37 10.90
N GLU A 138 -9.91 4.40 10.21
CA GLU A 138 -9.84 4.76 8.78
C GLU A 138 -10.61 3.77 7.90
N ARG A 139 -10.68 2.51 8.33
CA ARG A 139 -11.59 1.52 7.76
C ARG A 139 -13.06 1.95 7.81
N ASP A 140 -13.45 2.62 8.89
CA ASP A 140 -14.80 3.12 9.14
C ASP A 140 -15.01 4.57 8.64
N ARG A 141 -13.96 5.41 8.58
CA ARG A 141 -14.00 6.82 8.14
C ARG A 141 -14.06 6.95 6.63
N TYR A 142 -13.34 6.09 5.91
CA TYR A 142 -13.27 6.09 4.45
C TYR A 142 -14.06 4.95 3.81
N ALA A 143 -14.79 4.16 4.62
CA ALA A 143 -15.99 3.50 4.13
C ALA A 143 -16.92 4.63 3.63
N SER A 144 -16.72 5.00 2.36
CA SER A 144 -17.52 6.00 1.66
C SER A 144 -18.98 5.80 2.02
N ASP A 145 -19.60 6.86 2.50
CA ASP A 145 -21.01 6.99 2.82
C ASP A 145 -21.89 6.93 1.55
N ASP A 146 -21.41 6.36 0.44
CA ASP A 146 -22.28 5.94 -0.65
C ASP A 146 -23.33 4.92 -0.14
N GLY A 147 -23.07 4.24 0.99
CA GLY A 147 -24.05 3.43 1.70
C GLY A 147 -24.54 2.22 0.91
N GLU A 148 -23.93 1.94 -0.25
CA GLU A 148 -24.30 0.84 -1.11
C GLU A 148 -23.82 -0.48 -0.49
N PRO A 149 -24.73 -1.43 -0.24
CA PRO A 149 -24.35 -2.75 0.25
C PRO A 149 -23.30 -3.39 -0.68
N VAL A 150 -22.35 -4.14 -0.11
CA VAL A 150 -21.30 -4.84 -0.87
C VAL A 150 -21.87 -5.66 -2.03
N ALA A 151 -23.01 -6.31 -1.82
CA ALA A 151 -23.70 -7.07 -2.87
C ALA A 151 -24.08 -6.21 -4.11
N GLU A 152 -24.43 -4.95 -3.91
CA GLU A 152 -24.74 -4.02 -5.00
C GLU A 152 -23.47 -3.57 -5.72
N LEU A 153 -22.38 -3.31 -4.99
CA LEU A 153 -21.07 -3.02 -5.59
C LEU A 153 -20.57 -4.19 -6.44
N ILE A 154 -20.65 -5.41 -5.90
CA ILE A 154 -20.30 -6.65 -6.60
C ILE A 154 -21.12 -6.79 -7.88
N ARG A 155 -22.45 -6.59 -7.79
CA ARG A 155 -23.35 -6.70 -8.93
C ARG A 155 -23.04 -5.65 -10.01
N ARG A 156 -22.77 -4.41 -9.59
CA ARG A 156 -22.55 -3.28 -10.50
C ARG A 156 -21.20 -3.36 -11.20
N TRP A 157 -20.13 -3.67 -10.47
CA TRP A 157 -18.78 -3.74 -11.03
C TRP A 157 -18.47 -5.09 -11.65
N GLY A 158 -19.19 -6.15 -11.26
CA GLY A 158 -18.95 -7.52 -11.72
C GLY A 158 -17.75 -8.18 -11.05
N PHE A 159 -17.28 -7.64 -9.91
CA PHE A 159 -16.14 -8.18 -9.18
C PHE A 159 -16.59 -8.65 -7.80
N HIS A 160 -16.30 -9.91 -7.46
CA HIS A 160 -16.59 -10.43 -6.11
C HIS A 160 -15.47 -10.12 -5.11
N ALA A 161 -14.29 -9.73 -5.60
CA ALA A 161 -13.13 -9.39 -4.82
C ALA A 161 -12.26 -8.40 -5.60
N VAL A 162 -11.69 -7.44 -4.88
CA VAL A 162 -10.66 -6.53 -5.41
C VAL A 162 -9.39 -6.71 -4.59
N ASP A 163 -8.30 -7.03 -5.27
CA ASP A 163 -6.95 -7.13 -4.70
C ASP A 163 -6.07 -6.07 -5.35
N ILE A 164 -5.47 -5.21 -4.53
CA ILE A 164 -4.70 -4.05 -4.96
C ILE A 164 -3.25 -4.19 -4.52
N THR A 165 -2.32 -4.12 -5.46
CA THR A 165 -0.88 -4.14 -5.20
C THR A 165 -0.20 -2.85 -5.62
N PRO A 166 0.09 -1.94 -4.68
CA PRO A 166 0.93 -0.78 -4.94
C PRO A 166 2.42 -1.03 -4.75
N CYS A 167 3.23 -0.04 -5.12
CA CYS A 167 4.60 0.06 -4.67
C CYS A 167 4.66 0.23 -3.14
N ALA A 168 5.72 -0.28 -2.50
CA ALA A 168 6.03 -0.10 -1.08
C ALA A 168 6.39 1.34 -0.67
N ASP A 169 6.57 2.23 -1.66
CA ASP A 169 6.81 3.67 -1.47
C ASP A 169 5.75 4.29 -0.54
N GLY A 170 6.20 5.00 0.49
CA GLY A 170 5.31 5.56 1.51
C GLY A 170 4.33 6.59 0.97
N ARG A 171 4.59 7.18 -0.20
CA ARG A 171 3.65 8.11 -0.86
C ARG A 171 2.36 7.41 -1.30
N LEU A 172 2.36 6.07 -1.44
CA LEU A 172 1.18 5.26 -1.79
C LEU A 172 0.44 4.72 -0.56
N ALA A 173 0.84 5.08 0.66
CA ALA A 173 0.16 4.63 1.87
C ALA A 173 -1.30 5.14 1.94
N GLY A 174 -1.58 6.34 1.42
CA GLY A 174 -2.92 6.93 1.32
C GLY A 174 -3.80 6.41 0.16
N LEU A 175 -3.39 5.33 -0.53
CA LEU A 175 -3.99 4.95 -1.81
C LEU A 175 -5.49 4.66 -1.73
N LEU A 176 -5.97 3.89 -0.74
CA LEU A 176 -7.37 3.47 -0.72
C LEU A 176 -8.28 4.59 -0.23
N GLY A 177 -7.91 5.23 0.89
CA GLY A 177 -8.71 6.27 1.54
C GLY A 177 -8.69 7.62 0.84
N ALA A 178 -7.53 8.09 0.38
CA ALA A 178 -7.39 9.42 -0.21
C ALA A 178 -7.48 9.39 -1.75
N VAL A 179 -6.64 8.57 -2.40
CA VAL A 179 -6.42 8.59 -3.85
C VAL A 179 -7.55 7.93 -4.64
N LEU A 180 -7.95 6.70 -4.27
CA LEU A 180 -8.96 5.92 -4.98
C LEU A 180 -10.36 6.08 -4.37
N ARG A 181 -10.43 6.34 -3.06
CA ARG A 181 -11.65 6.36 -2.24
C ARG A 181 -12.52 5.12 -2.50
N ILE A 182 -11.87 3.95 -2.58
CA ILE A 182 -12.56 2.69 -2.84
C ILE A 182 -13.18 2.15 -1.54
N PRO A 183 -14.44 1.69 -1.56
CA PRO A 183 -15.04 1.04 -0.40
C PRO A 183 -14.24 -0.20 0.01
N LEU A 184 -13.69 -0.17 1.22
CA LEU A 184 -12.83 -1.23 1.73
C LEU A 184 -13.58 -2.56 1.93
N SER A 185 -14.91 -2.51 1.96
CA SER A 185 -15.78 -3.68 2.07
C SER A 185 -15.74 -4.62 0.86
N ILE A 186 -15.23 -4.17 -0.29
CA ILE A 186 -14.96 -5.03 -1.46
C ILE A 186 -13.47 -5.36 -1.65
N VAL A 187 -12.59 -4.65 -0.93
CA VAL A 187 -11.14 -4.83 -1.04
C VAL A 187 -10.75 -6.01 -0.16
N THR A 188 -10.41 -7.12 -0.79
CA THR A 188 -10.01 -8.36 -0.11
C THR A 188 -8.56 -8.33 0.33
N ALA A 189 -7.70 -7.60 -0.39
CA ALA A 189 -6.30 -7.45 -0.06
C ALA A 189 -5.75 -6.12 -0.57
N ARG A 190 -4.87 -5.50 0.22
CA ARG A 190 -3.95 -4.46 -0.22
C ARG A 190 -2.55 -4.78 0.28
N LYS A 191 -1.67 -5.17 -0.63
CA LYS A 191 -0.31 -5.62 -0.33
C LYS A 191 0.68 -4.90 -1.23
N SER A 192 1.58 -4.15 -0.64
CA SER A 192 2.65 -3.42 -1.28
C SER A 192 3.97 -4.18 -1.31
N PHE A 193 4.67 -4.02 -2.43
CA PHE A 193 5.99 -4.59 -2.69
C PHE A 193 6.84 -3.51 -3.36
N ALA A 194 8.17 -3.56 -3.25
CA ALA A 194 9.04 -2.65 -3.97
C ALA A 194 8.78 -2.78 -5.48
N GLY A 195 8.40 -1.66 -6.10
CA GLY A 195 7.99 -1.64 -7.51
C GLY A 195 6.66 -2.36 -7.82
N ALA A 196 5.85 -2.68 -6.81
CA ALA A 196 4.63 -3.50 -6.93
C ALA A 196 4.88 -4.92 -7.46
N MET A 197 6.11 -5.44 -7.30
CA MET A 197 6.51 -6.75 -7.82
C MET A 197 6.07 -7.90 -6.91
N PHE A 198 4.75 -8.12 -6.82
CA PHE A 198 4.15 -9.15 -5.98
C PHE A 198 4.56 -10.58 -6.37
N ASN A 199 4.48 -11.50 -5.40
CA ASN A 199 4.70 -12.93 -5.63
C ASN A 199 3.46 -13.58 -6.27
N VAL A 200 3.59 -14.00 -7.52
CA VAL A 200 2.50 -14.63 -8.30
C VAL A 200 1.94 -15.88 -7.64
N ALA A 201 2.80 -16.76 -7.11
CA ALA A 201 2.35 -18.01 -6.51
C ALA A 201 1.57 -17.74 -5.21
N GLN A 202 2.03 -16.80 -4.40
CA GLN A 202 1.33 -16.38 -3.20
C GLN A 202 -0.04 -15.78 -3.53
N ASN A 203 -0.11 -14.88 -4.51
CA ASN A 203 -1.36 -14.27 -4.93
C ASN A 203 -2.33 -15.28 -5.53
N LEU A 204 -1.82 -16.35 -6.17
CA LEU A 204 -2.64 -17.45 -6.65
C LEU A 204 -3.30 -18.19 -5.48
N HIS A 205 -2.57 -18.43 -4.38
CA HIS A 205 -3.15 -19.07 -3.19
C HIS A 205 -4.20 -18.18 -2.53
N GLU A 206 -3.98 -16.87 -2.50
CA GLU A 206 -4.95 -15.91 -1.96
C GLU A 206 -6.24 -15.86 -2.81
N TRP A 207 -6.12 -15.92 -4.14
CA TRP A 207 -7.27 -16.09 -5.02
C TRP A 207 -7.98 -17.44 -4.79
N GLU A 208 -7.23 -18.54 -4.64
CA GLU A 208 -7.78 -19.86 -4.33
C GLU A 208 -8.58 -19.87 -3.02
N GLU A 209 -8.13 -19.14 -2.00
CA GLU A 209 -8.85 -18.99 -0.72
C GLU A 209 -10.18 -18.26 -0.90
N VAL A 210 -10.21 -17.18 -1.71
CA VAL A 210 -11.43 -16.44 -2.05
C VAL A 210 -12.42 -17.34 -2.79
N GLU A 211 -11.96 -18.06 -3.82
CA GLU A 211 -12.81 -18.97 -4.58
C GLU A 211 -13.30 -20.16 -3.76
N LEU A 212 -12.45 -20.72 -2.90
CA LEU A 212 -12.86 -21.77 -1.97
C LEU A 212 -13.98 -21.29 -1.04
N ASN A 213 -13.90 -20.04 -0.55
CA ASN A 213 -14.93 -19.46 0.30
C ASN A 213 -16.26 -19.27 -0.48
N ARG A 214 -16.21 -18.82 -1.73
CA ARG A 214 -17.38 -18.76 -2.62
C ARG A 214 -18.01 -20.13 -2.80
N HIS A 215 -17.22 -21.16 -3.10
CA HIS A 215 -17.71 -22.52 -3.30
C HIS A 215 -18.25 -23.17 -2.02
N ARG A 216 -17.66 -22.90 -0.86
CA ARG A 216 -18.03 -23.55 0.41
C ARG A 216 -19.13 -22.82 1.16
N ARG A 217 -19.14 -21.49 1.12
CA ARG A 217 -20.00 -20.65 1.95
C ARG A 217 -20.92 -19.74 1.13
N GLY A 218 -20.71 -19.61 -0.17
CA GLY A 218 -21.46 -18.68 -1.02
C GLY A 218 -21.16 -17.21 -0.70
N LEU A 219 -19.97 -16.94 -0.12
CA LEU A 219 -19.54 -15.61 0.29
C LEU A 219 -18.38 -15.11 -0.59
N PRO A 220 -18.36 -13.83 -0.98
CA PRO A 220 -19.42 -12.84 -0.75
C PRO A 220 -20.63 -13.02 -1.68
N ASN A 221 -20.53 -13.89 -2.69
CA ASN A 221 -21.63 -14.30 -3.56
C ASN A 221 -21.47 -15.76 -4.02
N ALA A 222 -22.49 -16.28 -4.71
CA ALA A 222 -22.46 -17.63 -5.27
C ALA A 222 -21.41 -17.75 -6.41
N PRO A 223 -20.77 -18.93 -6.56
CA PRO A 223 -19.80 -19.20 -7.64
C PRO A 223 -20.34 -18.92 -9.05
N ASP A 224 -21.63 -19.18 -9.28
CA ASP A 224 -22.33 -19.05 -10.56
C ASP A 224 -22.87 -17.64 -10.84
N ALA A 225 -22.57 -16.65 -10.00
CA ALA A 225 -23.04 -15.27 -10.13
C ALA A 225 -22.39 -14.48 -11.30
N GLY A 226 -21.48 -15.08 -12.07
CA GLY A 226 -20.85 -14.45 -13.23
C GLY A 226 -19.91 -13.29 -12.90
N THR A 227 -19.36 -13.26 -11.69
CA THR A 227 -18.41 -12.23 -11.23
C THR A 227 -16.98 -12.74 -11.26
N ARG A 228 -16.02 -11.81 -11.36
CA ARG A 228 -14.58 -12.11 -11.45
C ARG A 228 -13.79 -11.61 -10.26
N PHE A 229 -12.61 -12.16 -10.05
CA PHE A 229 -11.62 -11.61 -9.14
C PHE A 229 -10.88 -10.49 -9.87
N LEU A 230 -10.79 -9.29 -9.29
CA LEU A 230 -10.05 -8.17 -9.88
C LEU A 230 -8.69 -8.01 -9.23
N LYS A 231 -7.62 -8.17 -10.01
CA LYS A 231 -6.25 -7.83 -9.61
C LYS A 231 -5.86 -6.47 -10.17
N VAL A 232 -5.53 -5.54 -9.28
CA VAL A 232 -5.09 -4.17 -9.61
C VAL A 232 -3.62 -4.02 -9.26
N GLY A 233 -2.79 -3.62 -10.24
CA GLY A 233 -1.42 -3.19 -10.00
C GLY A 233 -1.31 -1.66 -10.04
N VAL A 234 -0.63 -1.06 -9.06
CA VAL A 234 -0.37 0.39 -9.03
C VAL A 234 1.12 0.70 -9.10
N TYR A 235 1.58 1.17 -10.26
CA TYR A 235 2.91 1.77 -10.40
C TYR A 235 2.83 3.26 -10.05
N HIS A 236 3.98 3.90 -9.84
CA HIS A 236 4.01 5.33 -9.57
C HIS A 236 5.16 6.02 -10.31
N TYR A 237 5.02 7.33 -10.44
CA TYR A 237 5.97 8.23 -11.05
C TYR A 237 5.87 9.62 -10.43
N SER A 238 6.89 10.45 -10.65
CA SER A 238 6.82 11.89 -10.40
C SER A 238 6.65 12.59 -11.74
N SER A 239 5.71 13.52 -11.84
CA SER A 239 5.53 14.40 -13.00
C SER A 239 6.45 15.64 -12.95
N VAL A 240 6.89 16.05 -11.76
CA VAL A 240 7.77 17.19 -11.49
C VAL A 240 9.24 16.82 -11.69
N ASP A 241 9.71 15.71 -11.11
CA ASP A 241 11.06 15.19 -11.29
C ASP A 241 11.07 13.70 -11.67
N PRO A 242 10.70 13.35 -12.92
CA PRO A 242 10.64 11.97 -13.37
C PRO A 242 11.98 11.23 -13.30
N ALA A 243 13.11 11.94 -13.30
CA ALA A 243 14.44 11.33 -13.36
C ALA A 243 14.95 10.88 -11.99
N HIS A 244 14.41 11.42 -10.91
CA HIS A 244 14.91 11.18 -9.55
C HIS A 244 13.82 10.72 -8.56
N ASP A 245 12.60 11.26 -8.66
CA ASP A 245 11.54 11.07 -7.65
C ASP A 245 10.47 10.06 -8.08
N GLY A 246 10.74 9.25 -9.11
CA GLY A 246 9.92 8.12 -9.52
C GLY A 246 10.14 6.86 -8.67
N CYS A 247 9.82 5.69 -9.23
CA CYS A 247 9.96 4.42 -8.52
C CYS A 247 11.44 4.01 -8.33
N ALA A 248 11.94 4.05 -7.10
CA ALA A 248 13.32 3.68 -6.77
C ALA A 248 13.67 2.24 -7.21
N ALA A 249 12.75 1.28 -7.04
CA ALA A 249 12.94 -0.11 -7.46
C ALA A 249 13.18 -0.28 -8.97
N HIS A 250 12.71 0.69 -9.77
CA HIS A 250 12.88 0.71 -11.21
C HIS A 250 13.85 1.81 -11.69
N GLY A 251 14.60 2.42 -10.76
CA GLY A 251 15.57 3.47 -11.05
C GLY A 251 14.94 4.75 -11.60
N SER A 252 13.77 5.13 -11.08
CA SER A 252 12.98 6.28 -11.53
C SER A 252 12.52 6.20 -13.00
N ASP A 253 12.54 5.03 -13.63
CA ASP A 253 12.07 4.85 -14.99
C ASP A 253 10.60 4.43 -15.01
N THR A 254 9.71 5.38 -15.30
CA THR A 254 8.25 5.16 -15.36
C THR A 254 7.86 4.08 -16.36
N CYS A 255 8.52 4.00 -17.52
CA CYS A 255 8.22 2.97 -18.52
C CYS A 255 8.59 1.59 -18.00
N ARG A 256 9.75 1.47 -17.34
CA ARG A 256 10.16 0.20 -16.71
C ARG A 256 9.23 -0.21 -15.58
N ALA A 257 8.81 0.72 -14.73
CA ALA A 257 7.87 0.44 -13.64
C ALA A 257 6.51 -0.05 -14.17
N MET A 258 5.95 0.65 -15.16
CA MET A 258 4.68 0.30 -15.80
C MET A 258 4.75 -1.07 -16.50
N THR A 259 5.75 -1.27 -17.38
CA THR A 259 5.87 -2.51 -18.16
C THR A 259 6.20 -3.73 -17.31
N ALA A 260 7.01 -3.58 -16.26
CA ALA A 260 7.30 -4.66 -15.32
C ALA A 260 6.03 -5.09 -14.56
N LEU A 261 5.25 -4.13 -14.07
CA LEU A 261 4.01 -4.42 -13.35
C LEU A 261 2.93 -5.01 -14.26
N HIS A 262 2.79 -4.48 -15.48
CA HIS A 262 1.88 -5.06 -16.47
C HIS A 262 2.25 -6.52 -16.75
N GLY A 263 3.53 -6.82 -17.00
CA GLY A 263 4.01 -8.19 -17.19
C GLY A 263 3.68 -9.08 -15.98
N ARG A 264 3.86 -8.57 -14.77
CA ARG A 264 3.56 -9.29 -13.53
C ARG A 264 2.05 -9.60 -13.36
N LEU A 265 1.16 -8.70 -13.77
CA LEU A 265 -0.28 -8.95 -13.80
C LEU A 265 -0.64 -10.05 -14.80
N LEU A 266 -0.01 -10.07 -15.99
CA LEU A 266 -0.20 -11.12 -16.98
C LEU A 266 0.34 -12.48 -16.51
N GLU A 267 1.48 -12.50 -15.82
CA GLU A 267 2.02 -13.72 -15.20
C GLU A 267 1.04 -14.32 -14.18
N PHE A 268 0.34 -13.48 -13.41
CA PHE A 268 -0.70 -13.93 -12.48
C PHE A 268 -1.89 -14.59 -13.17
N GLN A 269 -2.45 -13.93 -14.19
CA GLN A 269 -3.54 -14.51 -14.99
C GLN A 269 -3.12 -15.81 -15.68
N ALA A 270 -1.89 -15.86 -16.22
CA ALA A 270 -1.34 -17.05 -16.85
C ALA A 270 -1.15 -18.20 -15.84
N ALA A 271 -0.77 -17.90 -14.60
CA ALA A 271 -0.63 -18.91 -13.55
C ALA A 271 -1.99 -19.53 -13.18
N ALA A 272 -3.03 -18.71 -13.03
CA ALA A 272 -4.40 -19.21 -12.78
C ALA A 272 -4.91 -20.05 -13.95
N GLN A 273 -4.64 -19.64 -15.19
CA GLN A 273 -4.96 -20.44 -16.37
C GLN A 273 -4.23 -21.79 -16.37
N ALA A 274 -2.93 -21.80 -16.05
CA ALA A 274 -2.12 -23.01 -16.09
C ALA A 274 -2.50 -24.02 -15.00
N MET A 275 -2.84 -23.55 -13.80
CA MET A 275 -3.14 -24.39 -12.64
C MET A 275 -4.59 -24.85 -12.61
N HIS A 276 -5.54 -23.99 -13.00
CA HIS A 276 -6.97 -24.21 -12.79
C HIS A 276 -7.82 -24.08 -14.06
N GLY A 277 -7.24 -23.65 -15.18
CA GLY A 277 -8.00 -23.36 -16.40
C GLY A 277 -8.92 -22.13 -16.28
N ALA A 278 -8.66 -21.26 -15.29
CA ALA A 278 -9.54 -20.18 -14.85
C ALA A 278 -8.97 -18.78 -15.13
N GLY A 279 -8.15 -18.61 -16.17
CA GLY A 279 -7.54 -17.32 -16.50
C GLY A 279 -8.59 -16.23 -16.79
N ASP A 280 -9.72 -16.62 -17.39
CA ASP A 280 -10.83 -15.71 -17.73
C ASP A 280 -11.65 -15.26 -16.50
N GLU A 281 -11.48 -15.94 -15.35
CA GLU A 281 -12.12 -15.57 -14.08
C GLU A 281 -11.37 -14.44 -13.35
N ILE A 282 -10.16 -14.11 -13.82
CA ILE A 282 -9.34 -13.02 -13.29
C ILE A 282 -9.40 -11.83 -14.27
N ALA A 283 -9.92 -10.71 -13.77
CA ALA A 283 -9.80 -9.42 -14.41
C ALA A 283 -8.54 -8.70 -13.93
N LEU A 284 -7.91 -7.94 -14.81
CA LEU A 284 -6.71 -7.16 -14.51
C LEU A 284 -6.98 -5.67 -14.70
N LEU A 285 -6.34 -4.84 -13.88
CA LEU A 285 -6.30 -3.39 -14.06
C LEU A 285 -4.92 -2.85 -13.69
N LEU A 286 -4.39 -1.95 -14.52
CA LEU A 286 -3.14 -1.26 -14.26
C LEU A 286 -3.43 0.23 -14.01
N ILE A 287 -2.86 0.76 -12.93
CA ILE A 287 -2.98 2.16 -12.54
C ILE A 287 -1.59 2.76 -12.39
N GLY A 288 -1.38 3.95 -12.94
CA GLY A 288 -0.24 4.80 -12.62
C GLY A 288 -0.63 5.88 -11.64
N LEU A 289 0.17 6.14 -10.60
CA LEU A 289 -0.02 7.26 -9.68
C LEU A 289 1.09 8.31 -9.87
N ASP A 290 0.70 9.56 -10.12
CA ASP A 290 1.59 10.71 -10.00
C ASP A 290 1.71 11.12 -8.52
N THR A 291 2.88 10.90 -7.92
CA THR A 291 3.12 11.18 -6.50
C THR A 291 3.22 12.67 -6.16
N ASP A 292 3.27 13.54 -7.16
CA ASP A 292 3.35 15.00 -6.96
C ASP A 292 1.96 15.63 -6.83
N THR A 293 0.93 14.99 -7.39
CA THR A 293 -0.43 15.56 -7.47
C THR A 293 -1.53 14.58 -7.03
N ASP A 294 -1.15 13.35 -6.72
CA ASP A 294 -2.03 12.19 -6.53
C ASP A 294 -2.89 11.83 -7.75
N ALA A 295 -2.64 12.43 -8.93
CA ALA A 295 -3.41 12.12 -10.13
C ALA A 295 -3.13 10.68 -10.63
N ILE A 296 -4.19 9.94 -10.99
CA ILE A 296 -4.05 8.59 -11.53
C ILE A 296 -4.16 8.53 -13.06
N ARG A 297 -3.48 7.56 -13.65
CA ARG A 297 -3.72 7.04 -15.00
C ARG A 297 -4.36 5.68 -14.90
N VAL A 298 -5.57 5.52 -15.42
CA VAL A 298 -6.26 4.23 -15.44
C VAL A 298 -6.10 3.60 -16.83
N HIS A 299 -5.36 2.50 -16.93
CA HIS A 299 -5.16 1.77 -18.18
C HIS A 299 -6.39 0.91 -18.49
N VAL A 300 -7.33 1.48 -19.24
CA VAL A 300 -8.66 0.89 -19.43
C VAL A 300 -8.56 -0.36 -20.32
N PRO A 301 -9.01 -1.53 -19.84
CA PRO A 301 -9.08 -2.73 -20.65
C PRO A 301 -10.07 -2.56 -21.82
N ASP A 302 -9.80 -3.22 -22.94
CA ASP A 302 -10.76 -3.25 -24.07
C ASP A 302 -11.87 -4.30 -23.85
N ALA A 303 -12.71 -4.49 -24.87
CA ALA A 303 -13.81 -5.46 -24.82
C ALA A 303 -13.38 -6.91 -24.54
N SER A 304 -12.12 -7.27 -24.79
CA SER A 304 -11.57 -8.60 -24.47
C SER A 304 -10.96 -8.67 -23.07
N GLY A 305 -10.88 -7.56 -22.35
CA GLY A 305 -10.20 -7.45 -21.06
C GLY A 305 -8.68 -7.31 -21.17
N ALA A 306 -8.12 -7.21 -22.38
CA ALA A 306 -6.70 -6.94 -22.57
C ALA A 306 -6.38 -5.49 -22.16
N MET A 307 -5.20 -5.26 -21.59
CA MET A 307 -4.67 -3.92 -21.27
C MET A 307 -3.60 -3.51 -22.27
N ASP A 308 -3.40 -2.20 -22.45
CA ASP A 308 -2.30 -1.64 -23.25
C ASP A 308 -1.64 -0.49 -22.49
N ASP A 309 -0.31 -0.48 -22.48
CA ASP A 309 0.52 0.51 -21.78
C ASP A 309 0.26 1.95 -22.23
N ASN A 310 -0.23 2.15 -23.46
CA ASN A 310 -0.50 3.47 -24.04
C ASN A 310 -2.00 3.81 -24.05
N ARG A 311 -2.86 2.91 -23.56
CA ARG A 311 -4.31 3.10 -23.54
C ARG A 311 -4.78 3.36 -22.12
N PHE A 312 -4.69 4.62 -21.71
CA PHE A 312 -5.13 5.06 -20.40
C PHE A 312 -5.96 6.34 -20.47
N VAL A 313 -6.75 6.56 -19.43
CA VAL A 313 -7.39 7.84 -19.14
C VAL A 313 -6.63 8.49 -18.00
N ASP A 314 -6.19 9.72 -18.20
CA ASP A 314 -5.43 10.49 -17.23
C ASP A 314 -6.37 11.42 -16.43
N ALA A 315 -6.38 11.26 -15.10
CA ALA A 315 -7.20 12.07 -14.21
C ALA A 315 -6.79 13.55 -14.24
N ALA A 316 -5.52 13.89 -14.51
CA ALA A 316 -5.09 15.27 -14.66
C ALA A 316 -5.68 15.93 -15.92
N ASP A 317 -5.71 15.20 -17.05
CA ASP A 317 -6.36 15.65 -18.28
C ASP A 317 -7.87 15.88 -18.04
N LEU A 318 -8.53 14.94 -17.35
CA LEU A 318 -9.95 15.05 -17.01
C LEU A 318 -10.23 16.21 -16.05
N TYR A 319 -9.44 16.36 -14.99
CA TYR A 319 -9.55 17.47 -14.04
C TYR A 319 -9.58 18.83 -14.75
N GLN A 320 -8.68 19.04 -15.72
CA GLN A 320 -8.63 20.28 -16.48
C GLN A 320 -9.83 20.45 -17.40
N THR A 321 -10.19 19.40 -18.14
CA THR A 321 -11.23 19.49 -19.17
C THR A 321 -12.64 19.55 -18.58
N THR A 322 -12.87 18.95 -17.40
CA THR A 322 -14.19 18.96 -16.74
C THR A 322 -14.34 20.06 -15.69
N ARG A 323 -13.32 20.90 -15.46
CA ARG A 323 -13.30 21.90 -14.38
C ARG A 323 -14.49 22.84 -14.38
N ASP A 324 -14.84 23.35 -15.56
CA ASP A 324 -15.89 24.37 -15.72
C ASP A 324 -17.24 23.75 -16.14
N MET A 325 -17.35 22.42 -16.09
CA MET A 325 -18.58 21.71 -16.43
C MET A 325 -19.51 21.58 -15.22
N PRO A 326 -20.84 21.57 -15.42
CA PRO A 326 -21.77 21.07 -14.41
C PRO A 326 -21.45 19.63 -14.01
N ARG A 327 -21.68 19.25 -12.74
CA ARG A 327 -21.30 17.94 -12.19
C ARG A 327 -21.79 16.75 -13.03
N ASP A 328 -23.02 16.78 -13.55
CA ASP A 328 -23.54 15.67 -14.35
C ASP A 328 -22.91 15.61 -15.75
N ALA A 329 -22.67 16.75 -16.39
CA ALA A 329 -21.92 16.81 -17.65
C ALA A 329 -20.47 16.32 -17.46
N ALA A 330 -19.84 16.64 -16.33
CA ALA A 330 -18.53 16.11 -15.99
C ALA A 330 -18.56 14.57 -15.83
N LYS A 331 -19.60 14.00 -15.20
CA LYS A 331 -19.75 12.53 -15.07
C LYS A 331 -19.88 11.88 -16.45
N ASP A 332 -20.67 12.47 -17.34
CA ASP A 332 -20.84 11.98 -18.71
C ASP A 332 -19.51 12.06 -19.48
N ALA A 333 -18.76 13.15 -19.34
CA ALA A 333 -17.43 13.27 -19.95
C ALA A 333 -16.45 12.18 -19.47
N VAL A 334 -16.44 11.85 -18.17
CA VAL A 334 -15.64 10.73 -17.64
C VAL A 334 -16.10 9.41 -18.24
N ARG A 335 -17.42 9.15 -18.26
CA ARG A 335 -18.02 7.93 -18.82
C ARG A 335 -17.63 7.74 -20.30
N GLU A 336 -17.71 8.81 -21.08
CA GLU A 336 -17.33 8.82 -22.50
C GLU A 336 -15.83 8.62 -22.70
N ALA A 337 -14.99 9.25 -21.86
CA ALA A 337 -13.53 9.08 -21.94
C ALA A 337 -13.12 7.63 -21.68
N VAL A 338 -13.71 6.99 -20.67
CA VAL A 338 -13.47 5.58 -20.35
C VAL A 338 -13.95 4.67 -21.48
N ALA A 339 -15.16 4.88 -22.01
CA ALA A 339 -15.68 4.07 -23.12
C ALA A 339 -14.83 4.22 -24.39
N ARG A 340 -14.40 5.45 -24.71
CA ARG A 340 -13.51 5.73 -25.82
C ARG A 340 -12.15 5.05 -25.66
N ALA A 341 -11.58 5.08 -24.45
CA ALA A 341 -10.34 4.38 -24.15
C ALA A 341 -10.50 2.86 -24.29
N ALA A 342 -11.62 2.28 -23.87
CA ALA A 342 -11.93 0.86 -24.08
C ALA A 342 -12.24 0.49 -25.55
N GLY A 343 -12.44 1.48 -26.43
CA GLY A 343 -12.79 1.26 -27.84
C GLY A 343 -14.23 0.76 -28.05
N VAL A 344 -15.14 1.08 -27.13
CA VAL A 344 -16.54 0.61 -27.14
C VAL A 344 -17.53 1.77 -27.02
N HIS A 345 -18.80 1.50 -27.26
CA HIS A 345 -19.87 2.46 -26.99
C HIS A 345 -20.06 2.68 -25.48
N ALA A 346 -20.46 3.88 -25.06
CA ALA A 346 -20.66 4.21 -23.64
C ALA A 346 -21.75 3.37 -22.95
N ASP A 347 -22.63 2.77 -23.74
CA ASP A 347 -23.72 1.90 -23.30
C ASP A 347 -23.47 0.40 -23.63
N ASP A 348 -22.22 0.02 -23.93
CA ASP A 348 -21.86 -1.37 -24.16
C ASP A 348 -22.01 -2.21 -22.89
N ALA A 349 -22.98 -3.15 -22.89
CA ALA A 349 -23.31 -3.96 -21.72
C ALA A 349 -22.21 -4.95 -21.32
N GLY A 350 -21.40 -5.43 -22.28
CA GLY A 350 -20.36 -6.43 -22.01
C GLY A 350 -19.18 -5.90 -21.18
N THR A 351 -18.91 -4.60 -21.29
CA THR A 351 -17.82 -3.90 -20.57
C THR A 351 -18.31 -3.02 -19.43
N GLU A 352 -19.63 -2.97 -19.18
CA GLU A 352 -20.26 -2.01 -18.28
C GLU A 352 -19.60 -2.00 -16.88
N GLY A 353 -19.43 -3.17 -16.24
CA GLY A 353 -18.87 -3.25 -14.89
C GLY A 353 -17.46 -2.69 -14.76
N MET A 354 -16.54 -3.05 -15.66
CA MET A 354 -15.17 -2.53 -15.68
C MET A 354 -15.15 -1.02 -15.95
N ARG A 355 -15.98 -0.54 -16.88
CA ARG A 355 -16.06 0.90 -17.19
C ARG A 355 -16.63 1.71 -16.02
N TRP A 356 -17.63 1.19 -15.32
CA TRP A 356 -18.15 1.78 -14.09
C TRP A 356 -17.08 1.88 -13.02
N PHE A 357 -16.31 0.80 -12.80
CA PHE A 357 -15.22 0.79 -11.83
C PHE A 357 -14.16 1.83 -12.19
N CYS A 358 -13.70 1.88 -13.45
CA CYS A 358 -12.74 2.88 -13.91
C CYS A 358 -13.25 4.32 -13.74
N GLY A 359 -14.51 4.58 -14.12
CA GLY A 359 -15.14 5.89 -13.96
C GLY A 359 -15.29 6.30 -12.50
N TYR A 360 -15.57 5.36 -11.61
CA TYR A 360 -15.63 5.57 -10.16
C TYR A 360 -14.27 6.04 -9.62
N LEU A 361 -13.20 5.31 -9.95
CA LEU A 361 -11.84 5.66 -9.54
C LEU A 361 -11.43 7.05 -10.04
N LEU A 362 -11.67 7.35 -11.33
CA LEU A 362 -11.31 8.64 -11.92
C LEU A 362 -12.09 9.80 -11.29
N LYS A 363 -13.41 9.67 -11.11
CA LYS A 363 -14.25 10.70 -10.47
C LYS A 363 -13.75 11.02 -9.05
N ASN A 364 -13.48 9.99 -8.26
CA ASN A 364 -12.99 10.15 -6.89
C ASN A 364 -11.56 10.70 -6.86
N ASN A 365 -10.69 10.25 -7.77
CA ASN A 365 -9.33 10.75 -7.84
C ASN A 365 -9.26 12.22 -8.26
N ILE A 366 -10.11 12.69 -9.17
CA ILE A 366 -10.22 14.10 -9.52
C ILE A 366 -10.56 14.95 -8.29
N ALA A 367 -11.34 14.43 -7.34
CA ALA A 367 -11.61 15.10 -6.07
C ALA A 367 -10.37 15.17 -5.16
N GLN A 368 -9.51 14.16 -5.19
CA GLN A 368 -8.21 14.17 -4.48
C GLN A 368 -7.23 15.14 -5.13
N VAL A 369 -7.14 15.16 -6.46
CA VAL A 369 -6.33 16.13 -7.21
C VAL A 369 -6.76 17.56 -6.86
N ASP A 370 -8.08 17.84 -6.80
CA ASP A 370 -8.55 19.15 -6.35
C ASP A 370 -8.09 19.47 -4.94
N ALA A 371 -8.22 18.52 -4.00
CA ALA A 371 -7.81 18.72 -2.61
C ALA A 371 -6.32 19.08 -2.48
N VAL A 372 -5.44 18.33 -3.17
CA VAL A 372 -3.99 18.58 -3.18
C VAL A 372 -3.69 19.97 -3.75
N LEU A 373 -4.23 20.29 -4.93
CA LEU A 373 -3.99 21.57 -5.59
C LEU A 373 -4.51 22.75 -4.76
N GLN A 374 -5.69 22.63 -4.14
CA GLN A 374 -6.25 23.70 -3.30
C GLN A 374 -5.42 23.92 -2.03
N LYS A 375 -4.91 22.86 -1.41
CA LYS A 375 -4.13 22.91 -0.17
C LYS A 375 -2.75 23.54 -0.38
N TYR A 376 -2.02 23.10 -1.40
CA TYR A 376 -0.62 23.52 -1.61
C TYR A 376 -0.46 24.60 -2.67
N HIS A 377 -1.57 25.04 -3.29
CA HIS A 377 -1.56 25.95 -4.44
C HIS A 377 -0.74 25.42 -5.63
N GLY A 378 -0.73 24.08 -5.80
CA GLY A 378 0.13 23.37 -6.74
C GLY A 378 0.33 21.90 -6.33
N PRO A 379 1.35 21.21 -6.87
CA PRO A 379 1.73 19.89 -6.40
C PRO A 379 2.21 19.92 -4.94
N TYR A 380 2.40 18.75 -4.34
CA TYR A 380 3.01 18.61 -3.03
C TYR A 380 4.35 19.37 -2.96
N PRO A 381 4.61 20.13 -1.86
CA PRO A 381 5.87 20.85 -1.69
C PRO A 381 7.04 19.89 -1.41
N GLU A 382 6.74 18.71 -0.85
CA GLU A 382 7.69 17.63 -0.60
C GLU A 382 7.56 16.56 -1.69
N ALA A 383 8.45 16.61 -2.68
CA ALA A 383 8.47 15.67 -3.80
C ALA A 383 8.94 14.26 -3.39
N GLY A 384 9.73 14.18 -2.32
CA GLY A 384 10.43 12.96 -1.93
C GLY A 384 9.80 12.16 -0.78
N HIS A 385 10.62 11.24 -0.30
CA HIS A 385 10.36 10.31 0.79
C HIS A 385 10.49 11.02 2.16
N ALA A 386 9.56 10.77 3.09
CA ALA A 386 9.57 11.32 4.45
C ALA A 386 9.04 10.34 5.53
N GLU A 387 9.10 9.04 5.23
CA GLU A 387 8.59 7.93 6.04
C GLU A 387 9.19 7.90 7.45
N LYS A 388 8.34 7.61 8.44
CA LYS A 388 8.74 7.57 9.86
C LYS A 388 9.26 6.21 10.29
N LEU A 389 8.88 5.14 9.60
CA LEU A 389 9.27 3.77 9.90
C LEU A 389 9.12 2.84 8.68
N ILE A 390 9.73 1.66 8.78
CA ILE A 390 9.49 0.53 7.88
C ILE A 390 8.57 -0.47 8.59
N VAL A 391 7.56 -0.98 7.90
CA VAL A 391 6.74 -2.11 8.35
C VAL A 391 6.93 -3.27 7.37
N ILE A 392 7.30 -4.45 7.89
CA ILE A 392 7.43 -5.67 7.11
C ILE A 392 6.58 -6.80 7.71
N GLY A 393 6.24 -7.78 6.88
CA GLY A 393 5.38 -8.89 7.28
C GLY A 393 4.00 -8.73 6.66
N ASP A 394 2.97 -8.63 7.50
CA ASP A 394 1.58 -8.44 7.06
C ASP A 394 1.21 -6.94 6.94
N PRO A 395 0.22 -6.58 6.11
CA PRO A 395 -0.16 -5.18 5.86
C PRO A 395 -0.91 -4.54 7.03
N VAL A 396 -0.77 -3.22 7.15
CA VAL A 396 -1.57 -2.40 8.07
C VAL A 396 -2.18 -1.24 7.31
N ASP A 397 -3.51 -1.28 7.20
CA ASP A 397 -4.29 -0.31 6.42
C ASP A 397 -5.20 0.55 7.30
N ASP A 398 -5.10 0.41 8.62
CA ASP A 398 -5.84 1.18 9.63
C ASP A 398 -5.30 2.61 9.77
N VAL A 399 -4.07 2.84 9.29
CA VAL A 399 -3.46 4.17 9.12
C VAL A 399 -2.82 4.30 7.74
N GLN A 400 -3.48 5.04 6.86
CA GLN A 400 -3.17 5.30 5.47
C GLN A 400 -2.84 6.78 5.32
N LEU A 401 -1.58 7.11 5.59
CA LEU A 401 -1.09 8.47 5.40
C LEU A 401 0.15 8.48 4.52
N ARG A 402 0.11 9.33 3.48
CA ARG A 402 1.26 9.62 2.61
C ARG A 402 2.51 9.88 3.45
N ASN A 403 3.61 9.22 3.13
CA ASN A 403 4.89 9.32 3.83
C ASN A 403 4.84 8.95 5.33
N LEU A 404 3.89 8.14 5.78
CA LEU A 404 3.92 7.62 7.16
C LEU A 404 4.88 6.44 7.29
N ALA A 405 4.69 5.40 6.48
CA ALA A 405 5.46 4.16 6.57
C ALA A 405 5.81 3.61 5.19
N PHE A 406 7.04 3.10 5.06
CA PHE A 406 7.41 2.21 3.97
C PHE A 406 6.92 0.81 4.34
N GLN A 407 5.99 0.25 3.57
CA GLN A 407 5.39 -1.05 3.87
C GLN A 407 5.77 -2.08 2.80
N ALA A 408 6.39 -3.19 3.20
CA ALA A 408 6.74 -4.28 2.30
C ALA A 408 6.24 -5.63 2.84
N GLN A 409 5.28 -6.23 2.14
CA GLN A 409 4.72 -7.51 2.56
C GLN A 409 5.64 -8.67 2.21
N MET A 410 5.89 -9.55 3.19
CA MET A 410 6.76 -10.71 3.04
C MET A 410 6.50 -11.76 4.12
N ASN A 411 6.71 -13.04 3.79
CA ASN A 411 6.63 -14.13 4.77
C ASN A 411 7.97 -14.42 5.45
N SER A 412 9.06 -13.96 4.84
CA SER A 412 10.43 -14.11 5.33
C SER A 412 11.29 -12.94 4.84
N VAL A 413 12.35 -12.62 5.59
CA VAL A 413 13.29 -11.55 5.21
C VAL A 413 14.13 -12.00 4.01
N GLU A 414 14.38 -13.30 3.86
CA GLU A 414 15.13 -13.88 2.76
C GLU A 414 14.43 -13.68 1.41
N GLU A 415 13.10 -13.84 1.37
CA GLU A 415 12.30 -13.59 0.17
C GLU A 415 12.13 -12.10 -0.12
N GLY A 416 11.94 -11.28 0.92
CA GLY A 416 11.73 -9.83 0.82
C GLY A 416 13.00 -8.97 0.97
N ALA A 417 14.18 -9.56 0.86
CA ALA A 417 15.44 -8.89 1.18
C ALA A 417 15.71 -7.65 0.30
N GLN A 418 15.25 -7.68 -0.96
CA GLN A 418 15.43 -6.56 -1.88
C GLN A 418 14.51 -5.38 -1.49
N ASP A 419 13.26 -5.67 -1.16
CA ASP A 419 12.28 -4.68 -0.71
C ASP A 419 12.76 -3.97 0.56
N LEU A 420 13.24 -4.74 1.55
CA LEU A 420 13.76 -4.19 2.79
C LEU A 420 15.01 -3.33 2.55
N LYS A 421 15.91 -3.73 1.65
CA LYS A 421 17.08 -2.91 1.28
C LYS A 421 16.68 -1.57 0.66
N VAL A 422 15.64 -1.54 -0.17
CA VAL A 422 15.10 -0.29 -0.73
C VAL A 422 14.58 0.61 0.39
N GLY A 423 13.74 0.09 1.29
CA GLY A 423 13.22 0.86 2.42
C GLY A 423 14.32 1.39 3.33
N LEU A 424 15.31 0.57 3.67
CA LEU A 424 16.45 0.98 4.49
C LEU A 424 17.28 2.08 3.83
N HIS A 425 17.51 1.98 2.52
CA HIS A 425 18.23 3.02 1.77
C HIS A 425 17.47 4.35 1.79
N ILE A 426 16.15 4.32 1.61
CA ILE A 426 15.29 5.50 1.63
C ILE A 426 15.34 6.19 3.00
N LEU A 427 15.09 5.46 4.09
CA LEU A 427 15.01 6.06 5.43
C LEU A 427 16.39 6.46 5.98
N ALA A 428 17.46 5.76 5.60
CA ALA A 428 18.83 6.13 5.98
C ALA A 428 19.22 7.53 5.48
N GLY A 429 18.69 7.95 4.34
CA GLY A 429 18.97 9.27 3.76
C GLY A 429 18.25 10.44 4.44
N GLN A 430 17.24 10.20 5.30
CA GLN A 430 16.29 11.24 5.69
C GLN A 430 16.58 11.99 6.98
N SER A 431 17.28 11.44 7.99
CA SER A 431 17.88 12.17 9.15
C SER A 431 18.06 11.34 10.43
N SER A 432 17.55 10.11 10.56
CA SER A 432 17.75 9.32 11.78
C SER A 432 18.96 8.40 11.67
N ALA A 433 19.86 8.46 12.66
CA ALA A 433 20.98 7.52 12.78
C ALA A 433 20.54 6.06 13.04
N ASN A 434 19.23 5.83 13.25
CA ASN A 434 18.65 4.55 13.57
C ASN A 434 17.24 4.42 12.94
N VAL A 435 17.09 3.46 12.01
CA VAL A 435 15.87 3.23 11.25
C VAL A 435 14.91 2.34 12.06
N PRO A 436 13.65 2.76 12.29
CA PRO A 436 12.66 1.92 12.95
C PRO A 436 12.11 0.88 11.97
N VAL A 437 12.19 -0.40 12.36
CA VAL A 437 11.60 -1.51 11.61
C VAL A 437 10.60 -2.23 12.52
N LEU A 438 9.35 -2.29 12.09
CA LEU A 438 8.29 -3.06 12.72
C LEU A 438 8.06 -4.34 11.92
N VAL A 439 8.31 -5.49 12.52
CA VAL A 439 7.89 -6.80 12.01
C VAL A 439 6.49 -7.07 12.53
N LEU A 440 5.51 -7.11 11.64
CA LEU A 440 4.13 -7.43 12.01
C LEU A 440 3.71 -8.77 11.44
N ARG A 441 3.10 -9.62 12.26
CA ARG A 441 2.41 -10.82 11.80
C ARG A 441 0.96 -10.83 12.28
N ASP A 442 0.06 -11.08 11.36
CA ASP A 442 -1.33 -11.37 11.66
C ASP A 442 -1.48 -12.84 12.10
N PHE A 443 -2.49 -13.10 12.92
CA PHE A 443 -2.94 -14.45 13.27
C PHE A 443 -4.47 -14.52 13.27
N ASP A 444 -5.02 -15.70 13.03
CA ASP A 444 -6.45 -15.97 13.15
C ASP A 444 -6.77 -16.49 14.57
N PRO A 445 -7.54 -15.73 15.39
CA PRO A 445 -7.91 -16.16 16.73
C PRO A 445 -8.82 -17.41 16.74
N GLU A 446 -9.44 -17.76 15.62
CA GLU A 446 -10.24 -18.99 15.49
C GLU A 446 -9.39 -20.25 15.25
N ILE A 447 -8.11 -20.10 14.88
CA ILE A 447 -7.19 -21.21 14.61
C ILE A 447 -6.31 -21.49 15.84
N PRO A 448 -6.50 -22.64 16.53
CA PRO A 448 -5.72 -22.93 17.74
C PRO A 448 -4.22 -22.99 17.48
N GLY A 449 -3.46 -22.12 18.14
CA GLY A 449 -2.00 -22.07 18.08
C GLY A 449 -1.42 -21.21 16.95
N ASP A 450 -2.26 -20.52 16.18
CA ASP A 450 -1.80 -19.63 15.10
C ASP A 450 -1.07 -18.40 15.64
N ASP A 451 -1.51 -17.87 16.80
CA ASP A 451 -0.82 -16.83 17.57
C ASP A 451 0.65 -17.18 17.86
N ARG A 452 0.90 -18.41 18.32
CA ARG A 452 2.24 -18.92 18.60
C ARG A 452 3.05 -19.12 17.32
N ALA A 453 2.43 -19.63 16.25
CA ALA A 453 3.10 -19.81 14.97
C ALA A 453 3.51 -18.45 14.37
N ALA A 454 2.62 -17.46 14.42
CA ALA A 454 2.87 -16.08 14.01
C ALA A 454 3.98 -15.45 14.85
N ALA A 455 3.99 -15.66 16.18
CA ALA A 455 5.06 -15.19 17.07
C ALA A 455 6.44 -15.74 16.66
N GLU A 456 6.51 -17.05 16.38
CA GLU A 456 7.75 -17.69 15.95
C GLU A 456 8.25 -17.17 14.60
N VAL A 457 7.34 -16.86 13.66
CA VAL A 457 7.69 -16.22 12.38
C VAL A 457 8.20 -14.80 12.63
N ALA A 458 7.49 -14.00 13.42
CA ALA A 458 7.89 -12.63 13.74
C ALA A 458 9.27 -12.56 14.42
N ASP A 459 9.54 -13.47 15.35
CA ASP A 459 10.85 -13.62 16.00
C ASP A 459 11.95 -13.97 15.01
N ARG A 460 11.72 -14.90 14.07
CA ARG A 460 12.68 -15.26 13.02
C ARG A 460 12.97 -14.09 12.10
N MET A 461 11.93 -13.37 11.66
CA MET A 461 12.08 -12.19 10.82
C MET A 461 12.85 -11.09 11.56
N ARG A 462 12.52 -10.82 12.84
CA ARG A 462 13.27 -9.86 13.67
C ARG A 462 14.75 -10.21 13.75
N ALA A 463 15.07 -11.48 14.01
CA ALA A 463 16.46 -11.95 14.05
C ALA A 463 17.16 -11.81 12.69
N ALA A 464 16.46 -12.11 11.59
CA ALA A 464 17.00 -11.96 10.25
C ALA A 464 17.30 -10.50 9.89
N VAL A 465 16.41 -9.55 10.22
CA VAL A 465 16.67 -8.11 10.02
C VAL A 465 17.89 -7.66 10.83
N LEU A 466 17.98 -8.05 12.10
CA LEU A 466 19.12 -7.70 12.96
C LEU A 466 20.45 -8.29 12.48
N ALA A 467 20.42 -9.42 11.77
CA ALA A 467 21.59 -10.05 11.18
C ALA A 467 22.00 -9.47 9.82
N MET A 468 21.17 -8.61 9.21
CA MET A 468 21.53 -7.97 7.94
C MET A 468 22.67 -6.97 8.13
N GLU A 469 23.63 -7.01 7.21
CA GLU A 469 24.61 -5.93 7.09
C GLU A 469 23.95 -4.75 6.39
N THR A 470 23.71 -3.67 7.15
CA THR A 470 23.03 -2.46 6.69
C THR A 470 23.91 -1.23 6.89
N GLU A 471 23.78 -0.25 6.01
CA GLU A 471 24.52 1.02 6.10
C GLU A 471 24.02 1.88 7.28
N ALA A 472 22.75 1.77 7.63
CA ALA A 472 22.14 2.43 8.78
C ALA A 472 22.00 1.48 9.97
N ARG A 473 22.04 2.02 11.20
CA ARG A 473 21.65 1.26 12.39
C ARG A 473 20.14 1.01 12.32
N VAL A 474 19.70 -0.14 12.81
CA VAL A 474 18.28 -0.51 12.82
C VAL A 474 17.83 -0.83 14.24
N THR A 475 16.59 -0.48 14.54
CA THR A 475 15.89 -0.91 15.76
C THR A 475 14.66 -1.67 15.31
N VAL A 476 14.59 -2.94 15.69
CA VAL A 476 13.57 -3.86 15.22
C VAL A 476 12.64 -4.23 16.36
N GLU A 477 11.36 -3.87 16.22
CA GLU A 477 10.29 -4.34 17.09
C GLU A 477 9.50 -5.43 16.35
N ALA A 478 8.98 -6.41 17.08
CA ALA A 478 8.06 -7.41 16.53
C ALA A 478 6.72 -7.29 17.23
N ALA A 479 5.62 -7.42 16.48
CA ALA A 479 4.28 -7.39 17.01
C ALA A 479 3.38 -8.40 16.29
N LEU A 480 2.33 -8.79 16.99
CA LEU A 480 1.22 -9.59 16.49
C LEU A 480 -0.05 -8.75 16.38
N ARG A 481 -0.96 -9.18 15.52
CA ARG A 481 -2.28 -8.57 15.39
C ARG A 481 -3.32 -9.61 14.97
N PRO A 482 -4.56 -9.57 15.46
CA PRO A 482 -5.62 -10.41 14.92
C PRO A 482 -5.90 -10.06 13.45
N GLY A 483 -6.08 -11.05 12.56
CA GLY A 483 -6.40 -10.81 11.14
C GLY A 483 -7.72 -10.07 10.91
N THR A 484 -8.62 -10.07 11.90
CA THR A 484 -9.84 -9.25 11.93
C THR A 484 -9.58 -7.76 12.17
N GLY A 485 -8.34 -7.41 12.51
CA GLY A 485 -7.91 -6.09 12.94
C GLY A 485 -7.91 -5.91 14.46
N GLY A 486 -7.42 -4.75 14.91
CA GLY A 486 -7.28 -4.42 16.33
C GLY A 486 -5.90 -3.90 16.70
N ALA A 487 -5.63 -3.88 18.01
CA ALA A 487 -4.37 -3.41 18.59
C ALA A 487 -3.20 -4.33 18.25
N LEU A 488 -2.00 -3.76 18.20
CA LEU A 488 -0.76 -4.50 18.00
C LEU A 488 -0.22 -4.97 19.35
N GLU A 489 0.05 -6.26 19.46
CA GLU A 489 0.63 -6.91 20.63
C GLU A 489 2.13 -7.12 20.42
N PHE A 490 2.95 -6.30 21.05
CA PHE A 490 4.40 -6.38 20.87
C PHE A 490 5.00 -7.59 21.59
N LEU A 491 5.90 -8.28 20.89
CA LEU A 491 6.67 -9.39 21.43
C LEU A 491 7.89 -8.87 22.19
N GLU A 492 8.10 -9.35 23.40
CA GLU A 492 9.34 -9.12 24.12
C GLU A 492 10.54 -9.69 23.33
N ALA A 493 11.70 -9.02 23.44
CA ALA A 493 12.93 -9.54 22.87
C ALA A 493 13.35 -10.79 23.66
N ARG A 494 13.27 -11.96 23.03
CA ARG A 494 13.85 -13.18 23.60
C ARG A 494 15.37 -13.01 23.69
N THR A 495 15.89 -13.14 24.91
CA THR A 495 17.32 -12.98 25.23
C THR A 495 18.18 -14.12 24.74
#